data_AF-A0A6I4ZV27-F1
#
_entry.id   AF-A0A6I4ZV27-F1
#
_cell.length_a   1.000
_cell.length_b   1.000
_cell.length_c   1.000
_cell.angle_alpha   90.00
_cell.angle_beta   90.00
_cell.angle_gamma   90.00
#
_symmetry.space_group_name_H-M   'P 1'
#
loop_
_entity.id
_entity.type
_entity.pdbx_description
1 polymer ?
#
loop_
_entity_poly.entity_id
_entity_poly.type
_entity_poly.pdbx_seq_one_letter_code
_entity_poly.pdbx_strand_id
1 'polypeptide(L)'
;MGRRWSSGSSNHYPIIYLNYFSIIVIGVLYGINRFYIKELTLHPFVHGYLHDVMAGWFMIAFLQIVLAWSKYRYSYALNSLKFQLLVVIVAGIYWELFTPLYLPDSVSDPLDIVAYLTGSLFYGFVLQYLYRKRK
;
A
#
# COMPACT_ATOMS: atom_id res chain seq x y z
N MET A 1 -32.49 17.56 17.23
CA MET A 1 -31.75 16.30 17.49
C MET A 1 -30.44 16.31 16.69
N GLY A 2 -29.41 16.99 17.19
CA GLY A 2 -28.08 16.97 16.57
C GLY A 2 -27.31 15.76 17.08
N ARG A 3 -26.99 14.80 16.20
CA ARG A 3 -26.10 13.69 16.56
C ARG A 3 -24.73 14.29 16.89
N ARG A 4 -24.45 14.38 18.19
CA ARG A 4 -23.14 14.70 18.74
C ARG A 4 -22.25 13.53 18.39
N TRP A 5 -21.52 13.64 17.27
CA TRP A 5 -20.50 12.68 16.91
C TRP A 5 -19.46 12.72 18.01
N SER A 6 -19.49 11.71 18.89
CA SER A 6 -18.46 11.51 19.89
C SER A 6 -17.14 11.39 19.14
N SER A 7 -16.32 12.44 19.22
CA SER A 7 -14.93 12.38 18.78
C SER A 7 -14.25 11.36 19.67
N GLY A 8 -14.17 10.11 19.21
CA GLY A 8 -13.26 9.12 19.72
C GLY A 8 -11.85 9.61 19.46
N SER A 9 -11.36 10.50 20.33
CA SER A 9 -9.98 10.93 20.41
C SER A 9 -9.15 9.75 20.93
N SER A 10 -8.97 8.75 20.08
CA SER A 10 -8.22 7.54 20.40
C SER A 10 -7.08 7.40 19.39
N ASN A 11 -5.97 8.09 19.68
CA ASN A 11 -4.62 7.80 19.18
C ASN A 11 -4.45 7.61 17.65
N HIS A 12 -4.70 8.68 16.89
CA HIS A 12 -4.47 8.76 15.44
C HIS A 12 -2.98 8.83 15.04
N TYR A 13 -2.17 9.47 15.87
CA TYR A 13 -0.75 9.73 15.62
C TYR A 13 0.11 8.47 15.32
N PRO A 14 0.04 7.37 16.10
CA PRO A 14 0.92 6.21 15.87
C PRO A 14 0.71 5.49 14.54
N ILE A 15 -0.51 5.47 13.99
CA ILE A 15 -0.76 4.84 12.67
C ILE A 15 -0.20 5.73 11.55
N ILE A 16 -0.36 7.04 11.68
CA ILE A 16 0.19 7.99 10.73
C ILE A 16 1.72 7.89 10.71
N TYR A 17 2.38 7.81 11.87
CA TYR A 17 3.82 7.59 11.96
C TYR A 17 4.27 6.26 11.34
N LEU A 18 3.51 5.18 11.53
CA LEU A 18 3.77 3.90 10.87
C LEU A 18 3.73 4.02 9.35
N ASN A 19 2.79 4.81 8.82
CA ASN A 19 2.63 4.98 7.37
C ASN A 19 3.80 5.77 6.78
N TYR A 20 4.20 6.87 7.44
CA TYR A 20 5.41 7.61 7.04
C TYR A 20 6.66 6.74 7.12
N PHE A 21 6.82 5.99 8.22
CA PHE A 21 7.93 5.07 8.38
C PHE A 21 7.93 4.00 7.29
N SER A 22 6.77 3.43 6.97
CA SER A 22 6.60 2.44 5.91
C SER A 22 7.03 2.98 4.55
N ILE A 23 6.65 4.22 4.21
CA ILE A 23 7.05 4.87 2.96
C ILE A 23 8.57 5.06 2.89
N ILE A 24 9.18 5.51 3.99
CA ILE A 24 10.64 5.70 4.05
C ILE A 24 11.36 4.36 3.88
N VAL A 25 10.92 3.33 4.61
CA VAL A 25 11.50 1.98 4.51
C VAL A 25 11.37 1.43 3.10
N ILE A 26 10.20 1.55 2.47
CA ILE A 26 10.00 1.11 1.09
C ILE A 26 10.90 1.89 0.12
N GLY A 27 11.02 3.20 0.28
CA GLY A 27 11.91 4.02 -0.55
C GLY A 27 13.37 3.59 -0.44
N VAL A 28 13.84 3.30 0.77
CA VAL A 28 15.19 2.77 1.01
C VAL A 28 15.36 1.38 0.41
N LEU A 29 14.42 0.46 0.64
CA LEU A 29 14.47 -0.90 0.09
C LEU A 29 14.44 -0.89 -1.44
N TYR A 30 13.62 -0.03 -2.04
CA TYR A 30 13.59 0.17 -3.48
C TYR A 30 14.94 0.66 -4.01
N GLY A 31 15.54 1.66 -3.35
CA GLY A 31 16.87 2.16 -3.72
C GLY A 31 17.94 1.07 -3.63
N ILE A 32 17.97 0.33 -2.51
CA ILE A 32 18.91 -0.78 -2.32
C ILE A 32 18.69 -1.86 -3.40
N ASN A 33 17.44 -2.22 -3.66
CA ASN A 33 17.12 -3.22 -4.67
C ASN A 33 17.59 -2.79 -6.06
N ARG A 34 17.30 -1.54 -6.43
CA ARG A 34 17.60 -1.01 -7.76
C ARG A 34 19.09 -0.81 -8.01
N PHE A 35 19.86 -0.33 -7.02
CA PHE A 35 21.27 -0.01 -7.21
C PHE A 35 22.22 -1.16 -6.87
N TYR A 36 21.84 -2.08 -5.97
CA TYR A 36 22.77 -3.12 -5.49
C TYR A 36 22.26 -4.54 -5.79
N ILE A 37 21.04 -4.87 -5.37
CA ILE A 37 20.56 -6.27 -5.40
C ILE A 37 20.33 -6.75 -6.84
N LYS A 38 19.83 -5.87 -7.72
CA LYS A 38 19.66 -6.17 -9.14
C LYS A 38 20.97 -6.46 -9.86
N GLU A 39 22.09 -5.86 -9.42
CA GLU A 39 23.41 -6.16 -9.99
C GLU A 39 23.99 -7.47 -9.44
N LEU A 40 23.64 -7.83 -8.21
CA LEU A 40 24.17 -9.03 -7.53
C LEU A 40 23.39 -10.31 -7.83
N THR A 41 22.16 -10.21 -8.33
CA THR A 41 21.27 -11.37 -8.52
C THR A 41 20.60 -11.33 -9.87
N LEU A 42 20.40 -12.48 -10.49
CA LEU A 42 19.58 -12.62 -11.72
C LEU A 42 18.18 -13.19 -11.42
N HIS A 43 17.76 -13.16 -10.15
CA HIS A 43 16.54 -13.83 -9.74
C HIS A 43 15.31 -13.11 -10.30
N PRO A 44 14.44 -13.78 -11.10
CA PRO A 44 13.33 -13.12 -11.82
C PRO A 44 12.39 -12.33 -10.89
N PHE A 45 12.13 -12.86 -9.70
CA PHE A 45 11.30 -12.19 -8.69
C PHE A 45 11.85 -10.84 -8.21
N VAL A 46 13.17 -10.72 -8.03
CA VAL A 46 13.81 -9.48 -7.55
C VAL A 46 13.77 -8.40 -8.62
N HIS A 47 13.82 -8.83 -9.89
CA HIS A 47 13.84 -7.96 -11.05
C HIS A 47 12.44 -7.49 -11.48
N GLY A 48 11.46 -8.39 -11.47
CA GLY A 48 10.06 -8.09 -11.78
C GLY A 48 9.25 -7.77 -10.52
N TYR A 49 8.74 -8.81 -9.87
CA TYR A 49 7.65 -8.69 -8.90
C TYR A 49 7.96 -7.98 -7.56
N LEU A 50 9.23 -7.91 -7.13
CA LEU A 50 9.57 -7.34 -5.82
C LEU A 50 9.13 -5.87 -5.71
N HIS A 51 9.28 -5.11 -6.79
CA HIS A 51 8.82 -3.72 -6.82
C HIS A 51 7.29 -3.61 -6.78
N ASP A 52 6.58 -4.56 -7.37
CA ASP A 52 5.13 -4.57 -7.39
C ASP A 52 4.56 -4.93 -6.01
N VAL A 53 5.19 -5.88 -5.31
CA VAL A 53 4.87 -6.13 -3.89
C VAL A 53 5.07 -4.86 -3.05
N MET A 54 6.18 -4.13 -3.26
CA MET A 54 6.41 -2.86 -2.56
C MET A 54 5.37 -1.80 -2.93
N ALA A 55 4.96 -1.72 -4.19
CA ALA A 55 3.97 -0.77 -4.66
C ALA A 55 2.60 -1.01 -4.03
N GLY A 56 2.19 -2.27 -3.87
CA GLY A 56 0.94 -2.64 -3.19
C GLY A 56 0.90 -2.17 -1.73
N TRP A 57 2.00 -2.34 -0.99
CA TRP A 57 2.13 -1.82 0.38
C TRP A 57 2.14 -0.29 0.38
N PHE A 58 2.97 0.32 -0.47
CA PHE A 58 3.13 1.77 -0.57
C PHE A 58 1.81 2.46 -0.85
N MET A 59 1.01 1.93 -1.77
CA MET A 59 -0.26 2.51 -2.17
C MET A 59 -1.22 2.68 -1.00
N ILE A 60 -1.38 1.65 -0.17
CA ILE A 60 -2.28 1.72 0.99
C ILE A 60 -1.70 2.65 2.07
N ALA A 61 -0.40 2.60 2.33
CA ALA A 61 0.26 3.50 3.29
C ALA A 61 0.11 4.97 2.88
N PHE A 62 0.32 5.27 1.60
CA PHE A 62 0.16 6.60 1.02
C PHE A 62 -1.29 7.08 1.06
N LEU A 63 -2.24 6.25 0.62
CA LEU A 63 -3.67 6.59 0.67
C LEU A 63 -4.14 6.89 2.09
N GLN A 64 -3.65 6.15 3.09
CA GLN A 64 -3.98 6.45 4.48
C GLN A 64 -3.44 7.80 4.96
N ILE A 65 -2.26 8.24 4.49
CA ILE A 65 -1.74 9.59 4.78
C ILE A 65 -2.60 10.66 4.11
N VAL A 66 -2.93 10.47 2.83
CA VAL A 66 -3.81 11.40 2.09
C VAL A 66 -5.16 11.53 2.78
N LEU A 67 -5.76 10.41 3.19
CA LEU A 67 -7.02 10.40 3.93
C LEU A 67 -6.89 11.09 5.29
N ALA A 68 -5.77 10.91 6.00
CA ALA A 68 -5.51 11.58 7.28
C ALA A 68 -5.43 13.11 7.14
N TRP A 69 -4.96 13.61 5.99
CA TRP A 69 -4.93 15.03 5.67
C TRP A 69 -6.25 15.58 5.10
N SER A 70 -7.11 14.70 4.57
CA SER A 70 -8.39 15.10 4.01
C SER A 70 -9.40 15.54 5.07
N LYS A 71 -10.40 16.33 4.65
CA LYS A 71 -11.56 16.69 5.49
C LYS A 71 -12.41 15.47 5.88
N TYR A 72 -12.28 14.37 5.14
CA TYR A 72 -12.89 13.08 5.42
C TYR A 72 -12.08 12.31 6.47
N ARG A 73 -11.79 12.96 7.61
CA ARG A 73 -11.06 12.41 8.78
C ARG A 73 -11.82 11.27 9.50
N TYR A 74 -12.51 10.44 8.75
CA TYR A 74 -13.24 9.32 9.26
C TYR A 74 -12.32 8.10 9.28
N SER A 75 -11.73 7.91 10.46
CA SER A 75 -11.80 6.66 11.20
C SER A 75 -12.30 5.48 10.33
N TYR A 76 -11.41 4.55 10.01
CA TYR A 76 -11.69 3.23 9.43
C TYR A 76 -11.80 3.06 7.91
N ALA A 77 -11.72 4.10 7.07
CA ALA A 77 -11.89 3.91 5.61
C ALA A 77 -10.98 2.81 5.03
N LEU A 78 -9.72 2.69 5.47
CA LEU A 78 -8.79 1.62 5.06
C LEU A 78 -8.42 0.65 6.20
N ASN A 79 -9.20 0.53 7.27
CA ASN A 79 -8.94 -0.52 8.29
C ASN A 79 -9.48 -1.89 7.87
N SER A 80 -10.45 -1.90 6.95
CA SER A 80 -10.98 -3.13 6.39
C SER A 80 -10.01 -3.67 5.34
N LEU A 81 -9.43 -4.85 5.58
CA LEU A 81 -8.64 -5.58 4.58
C LEU A 81 -9.38 -5.66 3.24
N LYS A 82 -10.69 -5.91 3.26
CA LYS A 82 -11.50 -5.99 2.04
C LYS A 82 -11.44 -4.70 1.22
N PHE A 83 -11.44 -3.54 1.88
CA PHE A 83 -11.38 -2.26 1.18
C PHE A 83 -9.97 -1.97 0.67
N GLN A 84 -8.92 -2.30 1.43
CA GLN A 84 -7.53 -2.22 0.96
C GLN A 84 -7.31 -3.08 -0.30
N LEU A 85 -7.81 -4.32 -0.29
CA LEU A 85 -7.70 -5.23 -1.44
C LEU A 85 -8.49 -4.72 -2.64
N LEU A 86 -9.71 -4.22 -2.44
CA LEU A 86 -10.52 -3.65 -3.52
C LEU A 86 -9.80 -2.48 -4.19
N VAL A 87 -9.24 -1.56 -3.41
CA VAL A 87 -8.47 -0.43 -3.92
C VAL A 87 -7.28 -0.90 -4.76
N VAL A 88 -6.51 -1.86 -4.27
CA VAL A 88 -5.35 -2.41 -5.00
C VAL A 88 -5.77 -3.16 -6.25
N ILE A 89 -6.86 -3.91 -6.22
CA ILE A 89 -7.38 -4.61 -7.41
C ILE A 89 -7.79 -3.59 -8.48
N VAL A 90 -8.56 -2.57 -8.11
CA VAL A 90 -9.01 -1.54 -9.06
C VAL A 90 -7.82 -0.78 -9.64
N ALA A 91 -6.84 -0.42 -8.80
CA ALA A 91 -5.62 0.25 -9.25
C ALA A 91 -4.73 -0.66 -10.12
N GLY A 92 -4.61 -1.94 -9.76
CA GLY A 92 -3.84 -2.93 -10.51
C GLY A 92 -4.46 -3.21 -11.88
N ILE A 93 -5.78 -3.39 -11.95
CA ILE A 93 -6.52 -3.51 -13.22
C ILE A 93 -6.35 -2.24 -14.07
N TYR A 94 -6.40 -1.07 -13.43
CA TYR A 94 -6.17 0.19 -14.14
C TYR A 94 -4.76 0.26 -14.73
N TRP A 95 -3.71 -0.06 -13.98
CA TRP A 95 -2.36 -0.08 -14.53
C TRP A 95 -2.21 -1.13 -15.63
N GLU A 96 -2.72 -2.33 -15.41
CA GLU A 96 -2.59 -3.41 -16.39
C GLU A 96 -3.27 -3.11 -17.74
N LEU A 97 -4.47 -2.50 -17.70
CA LEU A 97 -5.25 -2.21 -18.91
C LEU A 97 -4.87 -0.90 -19.58
N PHE A 98 -4.51 0.12 -18.79
CA PHE A 98 -4.28 1.46 -19.32
C PHE A 98 -2.80 1.75 -19.56
N THR A 99 -1.87 1.16 -18.81
CA THR A 99 -0.42 1.40 -19.02
C THR A 99 0.08 1.03 -20.43
N PRO A 100 -0.37 -0.07 -21.05
CA PRO A 100 -0.01 -0.37 -22.43
C PRO A 100 -0.48 0.67 -23.45
N LEU A 101 -1.49 1.49 -23.13
CA LEU A 101 -2.01 2.53 -24.04
C LEU A 101 -1.06 3.72 -24.19
N TYR A 102 -0.17 3.95 -23.23
CA TYR A 102 0.78 5.07 -23.24
C TYR A 102 2.24 4.65 -23.06
N LEU A 103 2.52 3.40 -22.72
CA LEU A 103 3.86 2.85 -22.63
C LEU A 103 3.96 1.57 -23.49
N PRO A 104 4.49 1.67 -24.73
CA PRO A 104 4.42 0.58 -25.71
C PRO A 104 5.27 -0.66 -25.35
N ASP A 105 6.25 -0.52 -24.46
CA ASP A 105 7.08 -1.63 -23.96
C ASP A 105 6.47 -2.32 -22.72
N SER A 106 5.31 -1.88 -22.25
CA SER A 106 4.65 -2.47 -21.08
C SER A 106 3.89 -3.73 -21.50
N VAL A 107 4.34 -4.87 -20.99
CA VAL A 107 3.61 -6.13 -21.11
C VAL A 107 2.61 -6.21 -19.97
N SER A 108 1.36 -6.49 -20.31
CA SER A 108 0.33 -6.84 -19.33
C SER A 108 0.66 -8.23 -18.74
N ASP A 109 1.14 -8.27 -17.49
CA ASP A 109 1.26 -9.49 -16.69
C ASP A 109 0.24 -9.51 -15.53
N PRO A 110 -0.78 -10.39 -15.57
CA PRO A 110 -1.73 -10.56 -14.48
C PRO A 110 -1.10 -10.93 -13.12
N LEU A 111 0.14 -11.45 -13.12
CA LEU A 111 0.89 -11.73 -11.90
C LEU A 111 1.28 -10.45 -11.16
N ASP A 112 1.34 -9.29 -11.83
CA ASP A 112 1.59 -8.00 -11.18
C ASP A 112 0.45 -7.63 -10.24
N ILE A 113 -0.79 -7.93 -10.61
CA ILE A 113 -1.96 -7.77 -9.74
C ILE A 113 -1.81 -8.64 -8.49
N VAL A 114 -1.33 -9.87 -8.64
CA VAL A 114 -1.07 -10.77 -7.50
C VAL A 114 0.04 -10.20 -6.61
N ALA A 115 1.10 -9.66 -7.20
CA ALA A 115 2.19 -9.01 -6.47
C ALA A 115 1.69 -7.79 -5.67
N TYR A 116 0.93 -6.87 -6.29
CA TYR A 116 0.33 -5.73 -5.58
C TYR A 116 -0.58 -6.20 -4.43
N LEU A 117 -1.39 -7.24 -4.66
CA LEU A 117 -2.26 -7.81 -3.64
C LEU A 117 -1.48 -8.36 -2.45
N THR A 118 -0.37 -9.05 -2.68
CA THR A 118 0.46 -9.59 -1.60
C THR A 118 1.02 -8.48 -0.73
N GLY A 119 1.51 -7.39 -1.32
CA GLY A 119 2.00 -6.21 -0.59
C GLY A 119 0.92 -5.56 0.28
N SER A 120 -0.28 -5.41 -0.27
CA SER A 120 -1.45 -4.90 0.44
C SER A 120 -1.87 -5.81 1.61
N LEU A 121 -1.88 -7.13 1.40
CA LEU A 121 -2.19 -8.12 2.44
C LEU A 121 -1.20 -8.04 3.60
N PHE A 122 0.10 -8.01 3.32
CA PHE A 122 1.12 -7.92 4.36
C PHE A 122 0.96 -6.66 5.21
N TYR A 123 0.77 -5.51 4.57
CA TYR A 123 0.54 -4.25 5.26
C TYR A 123 -0.74 -4.29 6.12
N GLY A 124 -1.81 -4.83 5.56
CA GLY A 124 -3.08 -5.01 6.25
C GLY A 124 -2.96 -5.89 7.50
N PHE A 125 -2.18 -6.97 7.44
CA PHE A 125 -1.89 -7.80 8.60
C PHE A 125 -1.10 -7.05 9.68
N VAL A 126 -0.10 -6.25 9.31
CA VAL A 126 0.65 -5.41 10.25
C VAL A 126 -0.29 -4.44 10.96
N LEU A 127 -1.18 -3.78 10.21
CA LEU A 127 -2.18 -2.89 10.80
C LEU A 127 -3.10 -3.65 11.76
N GLN A 128 -3.68 -4.77 11.34
CA GLN A 128 -4.58 -5.56 12.20
C GLN A 128 -3.89 -6.03 13.49
N TYR A 129 -2.64 -6.48 13.40
CA TYR A 129 -1.85 -6.90 14.55
C TYR A 129 -1.66 -5.74 15.55
N LEU A 130 -1.31 -4.55 15.04
CA LEU A 130 -1.13 -3.35 15.86
C LEU A 130 -2.44 -2.85 16.48
N TYR A 131 -3.57 -2.99 15.78
CA TYR A 131 -4.88 -2.68 16.34
C TYR A 131 -5.31 -3.69 17.41
N ARG A 132 -5.06 -4.99 17.20
CA ARG A 132 -5.44 -6.05 18.16
C ARG A 132 -4.67 -5.91 19.47
N LYS A 133 -3.40 -5.50 19.43
CA LYS A 133 -2.60 -5.21 20.63
C LYS A 133 -3.07 -3.99 21.44
N ARG A 134 -3.92 -3.13 20.86
CA ARG A 134 -4.39 -1.89 21.50
C ARG A 134 -5.82 -1.94 22.01
N LYS A 135 -6.53 -3.05 21.79
CA LYS A 135 -7.78 -3.38 22.50
C LYS A 135 -7.46 -4.18 23.74
#